data_AF-A0A538CMK9-F1
#
_entry.id   AF-A0A538CMK9-F1
#
_cell.length_a   1.000
_cell.length_b   1.000
_cell.length_c   1.000
_cell.angle_alpha   90.00
_cell.angle_beta   90.00
_cell.angle_gamma   90.00
#
_symmetry.space_group_name_H-M   'P 1'
#
loop_
_entity.id
_entity.type
_entity.pdbx_description
1 polymer ?
#
loop_
_entity_poly.entity_id
_entity_poly.type
_entity_poly.pdbx_seq_one_letter_code
_entity_poly.pdbx_strand_id
1 'polypeptide(L)'
;MGQGHFRLLFAMVVGLAALACAGTAEASGGCAERLIADWRAGGLDHTYPISCYRQALAQLPEDVRVYSSAQSDITRALQARLGTRSLQAAKSTDNKHDQAGVSPLLVVAITAA
;
A
#
# COMPACT_ATOMS: atom_id res chain seq x y z
N MET A 1 -42.81 -27.03 7.33
CA MET A 1 -42.09 -26.03 8.14
C MET A 1 -40.60 -26.26 7.92
N GLY A 2 -39.92 -25.50 7.03
CA GLY A 2 -38.52 -25.85 6.70
C GLY A 2 -37.71 -24.89 5.82
N GLN A 3 -38.25 -23.71 5.45
CA GLN A 3 -37.52 -22.76 4.58
C GLN A 3 -36.93 -21.55 5.30
N GLY A 4 -37.30 -21.29 6.57
CA GLY A 4 -36.83 -20.11 7.31
C GLY A 4 -35.40 -20.24 7.84
N HIS A 5 -34.97 -21.45 8.22
CA HIS A 5 -33.65 -21.68 8.80
C HIS A 5 -32.53 -21.61 7.77
N PHE A 6 -32.80 -22.02 6.52
CA PHE A 6 -31.79 -22.00 5.47
C PHE A 6 -31.39 -20.56 5.07
N ARG A 7 -32.34 -19.61 5.08
CA ARG A 7 -32.06 -18.20 4.82
C ARG A 7 -31.37 -17.49 5.99
N LEU A 8 -31.68 -17.88 7.22
CA LEU A 8 -31.02 -17.40 8.42
C LEU A 8 -29.55 -17.85 8.51
N LEU A 9 -29.28 -19.11 8.15
CA LEU A 9 -27.92 -19.65 8.11
C LEU A 9 -27.07 -18.98 7.02
N PHE A 10 -27.65 -18.68 5.85
CA PHE A 10 -26.92 -18.02 4.76
C PHE A 10 -26.63 -16.54 5.04
N ALA A 11 -27.52 -15.84 5.76
CA ALA A 11 -27.28 -14.46 6.17
C ALA A 11 -26.17 -14.34 7.25
N MET A 12 -26.03 -15.36 8.11
CA MET A 12 -24.99 -15.38 9.14
C MET A 12 -23.57 -15.57 8.56
N VAL A 13 -23.42 -16.39 7.51
CA VAL A 13 -22.10 -16.67 6.92
C VAL A 13 -21.54 -15.50 6.09
N VAL A 14 -22.41 -14.66 5.52
CA VAL A 14 -22.01 -13.46 4.75
C VAL A 14 -21.59 -12.29 5.64
N GLY A 15 -22.00 -12.26 6.92
CA GLY A 15 -21.60 -11.20 7.86
C GLY A 15 -20.14 -11.31 8.31
N LEU A 16 -19.56 -12.52 8.32
CA LEU A 16 -18.20 -12.77 8.82
C LEU A 16 -17.08 -12.50 7.81
N ALA A 17 -17.40 -12.37 6.52
CA ALA A 17 -16.39 -12.11 5.49
C ALA A 17 -15.95 -10.64 5.39
N ALA A 18 -16.69 -9.71 6.01
CA ALA A 18 -16.38 -8.28 5.93
C ALA A 18 -15.27 -7.81 6.91
N LEU A 19 -14.80 -8.68 7.82
CA LEU A 19 -13.77 -8.31 8.80
C LEU A 19 -12.33 -8.68 8.39
N ALA A 20 -12.10 -9.14 7.17
CA ALA A 20 -10.75 -9.46 6.68
C ALA A 20 -9.97 -8.23 6.19
N CYS A 21 -10.54 -7.02 6.28
CA CYS A 21 -9.86 -5.77 5.96
C CYS A 21 -9.62 -4.89 7.20
N ALA A 22 -9.41 -5.51 8.36
CA ALA A 22 -8.73 -4.83 9.45
C ALA A 22 -7.23 -4.91 9.14
N GLY A 23 -6.70 -3.83 8.56
CA GLY A 23 -5.26 -3.70 8.33
C GLY A 23 -4.51 -4.11 9.60
N THR A 24 -3.54 -5.00 9.45
CA THR A 24 -2.67 -5.38 10.56
C THR A 24 -2.05 -4.10 11.08
N ALA A 25 -2.46 -3.70 12.29
CA ALA A 25 -1.71 -2.75 13.09
C ALA A 25 -0.43 -3.48 13.47
N GLU A 26 0.50 -3.54 12.52
CA GLU A 26 1.80 -4.16 12.70
C GLU A 26 2.47 -3.41 13.84
N ALA A 27 2.63 -4.10 14.97
CA ALA A 27 3.28 -3.56 16.15
C ALA A 27 4.60 -2.90 15.70
N SER A 28 4.70 -1.60 15.95
CA SER A 28 5.69 -0.67 15.39
C SER A 28 7.16 -1.09 15.45
N GLY A 29 7.54 -2.13 16.23
CA GLY A 29 8.90 -2.66 16.27
C GLY A 29 9.20 -3.68 15.15
N GLY A 30 8.27 -4.58 14.83
CA GLY A 30 8.59 -5.78 14.06
C GLY A 30 9.05 -5.49 12.62
N CYS A 31 8.40 -4.56 11.93
CA CYS A 31 8.75 -4.25 10.55
C CYS A 31 9.99 -3.37 10.42
N ALA A 32 10.19 -2.44 11.36
CA ALA A 32 11.37 -1.58 11.39
C ALA A 32 12.62 -2.38 11.74
N GLU A 33 12.54 -3.31 12.69
CA GLU A 33 13.64 -4.25 12.98
C GLU A 33 13.96 -5.15 11.79
N ARG A 34 12.94 -5.71 11.11
CA ARG A 34 13.18 -6.52 9.89
C ARG A 34 13.85 -5.71 8.78
N LEU A 35 13.41 -4.48 8.55
CA LEU A 35 14.01 -3.59 7.55
C LEU A 35 15.48 -3.28 7.87
N ILE A 36 15.80 -3.02 9.14
CA ILE A 36 17.18 -2.77 9.57
C ILE A 36 18.02 -4.05 9.44
N ALA A 37 17.47 -5.22 9.78
CA ALA A 37 18.15 -6.50 9.62
C ALA A 37 18.42 -6.84 8.16
N ASP A 38 17.46 -6.58 7.26
CA ASP A 38 17.59 -6.74 5.81
C ASP A 38 18.75 -5.88 5.27
N TRP A 39 18.75 -4.59 5.62
CA TRP A 39 19.83 -3.69 5.23
C TRP A 39 21.21 -4.18 5.73
N ARG A 40 21.29 -4.70 6.97
CA ARG A 40 22.54 -5.27 7.52
C ARG A 40 23.01 -6.52 6.75
N ALA A 41 22.10 -7.28 6.16
CA ALA A 41 22.42 -8.45 5.35
C ALA A 41 23.01 -8.10 3.97
N GLY A 42 23.03 -6.81 3.60
CA GLY A 42 23.67 -6.32 2.40
C GLY A 42 22.75 -5.52 1.47
N GLY A 43 21.49 -5.30 1.83
CA GLY A 43 20.60 -4.48 0.99
C GLY A 43 19.15 -4.44 1.44
N LEU A 44 18.39 -3.57 0.79
CA LEU A 44 16.94 -3.40 1.01
C LEU A 44 16.17 -4.07 -0.14
N ASP A 45 16.31 -5.39 -0.28
CA ASP A 45 15.69 -6.15 -1.38
C ASP A 45 14.17 -6.26 -1.18
N HIS A 46 13.75 -6.26 0.09
CA HIS A 46 12.35 -6.41 0.45
C HIS A 46 11.56 -5.10 0.35
N THR A 47 10.27 -5.24 0.07
CA THR A 47 9.34 -4.12 0.04
C THR A 47 8.61 -3.94 1.35
N TYR A 48 8.88 -2.81 2.00
CA TYR A 48 8.25 -2.41 3.25
C TYR A 48 7.27 -1.25 3.02
N PRO A 49 6.26 -1.07 3.89
CA PRO A 49 5.39 0.09 3.83
C PRO A 49 6.11 1.36 4.33
N ILE A 50 5.60 2.54 3.93
CA ILE A 50 6.22 3.84 4.23
C ILE A 50 6.34 4.12 5.73
N SER A 51 5.40 3.63 6.53
CA SER A 51 5.46 3.70 8.00
C SER A 51 6.70 3.03 8.56
N CYS A 52 7.07 1.85 8.05
CA CYS A 52 8.23 1.09 8.53
C CYS A 52 9.55 1.78 8.23
N TYR A 53 9.69 2.43 7.07
CA TYR A 53 10.87 3.25 6.79
C TYR A 53 10.99 4.43 7.78
N ARG A 54 9.87 5.11 8.08
CA ARG A 54 9.86 6.22 9.04
C ARG A 54 10.18 5.75 10.46
N GLN A 55 9.61 4.64 10.88
CA GLN A 55 9.89 4.03 12.17
C GLN A 55 11.34 3.58 12.25
N ALA A 56 11.87 2.90 11.23
CA ALA A 56 13.26 2.46 11.17
C ALA A 56 14.24 3.62 11.30
N LEU A 57 13.97 4.77 10.68
CA LEU A 57 14.79 5.98 10.86
C LEU A 57 14.71 6.55 12.28
N ALA A 58 13.53 6.48 12.92
CA ALA A 58 13.33 6.95 14.29
C ALA A 58 14.02 6.05 15.32
N GLN A 59 13.92 4.73 15.16
CA GLN A 59 14.47 3.74 16.09
C GLN A 59 15.85 3.20 15.68
N LEU A 60 16.51 3.84 14.72
CA LEU A 60 17.81 3.38 14.22
C LEU A 60 18.84 3.42 15.36
N PRO A 61 19.50 2.28 15.70
CA PRO A 61 20.47 2.24 16.79
C PRO A 61 21.67 3.13 16.49
N GLU A 62 22.20 3.78 17.53
CA GLU A 62 23.26 4.78 17.40
C GLU A 62 24.51 4.22 16.71
N ASP A 63 24.94 3.01 17.08
CA ASP A 63 26.09 2.36 16.44
C ASP A 63 25.92 2.23 14.93
N VAL A 64 24.73 1.86 14.46
CA VAL A 64 24.45 1.74 13.02
C VAL A 64 24.36 3.12 12.35
N ARG A 65 23.85 4.12 13.07
CA ARG A 65 23.73 5.49 12.59
C ARG A 65 25.09 6.15 12.41
N VAL A 66 26.00 5.95 13.36
CA VAL A 66 27.32 6.60 13.38
C VAL A 66 28.33 5.83 12.53
N TYR A 67 28.29 4.50 12.55
CA TYR A 67 29.30 3.66 11.89
C TYR A 67 28.83 3.10 10.54
N SER A 68 27.72 3.58 9.99
CA SER A 68 27.27 3.10 8.69
C SER A 68 26.42 4.04 7.85
N SER A 69 26.19 3.63 6.60
CA SER A 69 25.37 4.33 5.59
C SER A 69 23.87 4.10 5.76
N ALA A 70 23.45 3.32 6.77
CA ALA A 70 22.08 2.89 6.97
C ALA A 70 21.06 4.02 6.90
N GLN A 71 21.32 5.13 7.58
CA GLN A 71 20.39 6.26 7.59
C GLN A 71 20.15 6.82 6.18
N SER A 72 21.23 7.00 5.41
CA SER A 72 21.16 7.50 4.03
C SER A 72 20.53 6.48 3.08
N ASP A 73 20.84 5.19 3.23
CA ASP A 73 20.26 4.12 2.42
C ASP A 73 18.74 3.97 2.63
N ILE A 74 18.31 3.91 3.89
CA ILE A 74 16.90 3.81 4.26
C ILE A 74 16.14 5.06 3.81
N THR A 75 16.75 6.24 3.94
CA THR A 75 16.16 7.51 3.46
C THR A 75 16.02 7.52 1.95
N ARG A 76 17.02 7.07 1.20
CA ARG A 76 16.96 6.95 -0.27
C ARG A 76 15.85 5.98 -0.69
N ALA A 77 15.77 4.82 -0.04
CA ALA A 77 14.72 3.84 -0.32
C ALA A 77 13.32 4.39 -0.02
N LEU A 78 13.15 5.11 1.08
CA LEU A 78 11.89 5.81 1.40
C LEU A 78 11.48 6.79 0.31
N GLN A 79 12.40 7.63 -0.17
CA GLN A 79 12.12 8.59 -1.24
C GLN A 79 11.71 7.89 -2.53
N ALA A 80 12.39 6.80 -2.90
CA ALA A 80 12.01 6.00 -4.06
C ALA A 80 10.56 5.49 -3.95
N ARG A 81 10.15 4.99 -2.78
CA ARG A 81 8.77 4.53 -2.53
C ARG A 81 7.74 5.65 -2.65
N LEU A 82 8.03 6.82 -2.08
CA LEU A 82 7.16 7.99 -2.18
C LEU A 82 6.97 8.40 -3.65
N GLY A 83 8.05 8.38 -4.43
CA GLY A 83 8.01 8.64 -5.87
C GLY A 83 7.17 7.61 -6.62
N THR A 84 7.33 6.30 -6.36
CA THR A 84 6.50 5.29 -7.04
C THR A 84 5.02 5.50 -6.71
N ARG A 85 4.68 5.81 -5.44
CA ARG A 85 3.30 6.04 -5.01
C ARG A 85 2.66 7.25 -5.69
N SER A 86 3.40 8.34 -5.87
CA SER A 86 2.88 9.53 -6.57
C SER A 86 2.62 9.25 -8.05
N LEU A 87 3.51 8.50 -8.72
CA LEU A 87 3.30 8.06 -10.11
C LEU A 87 2.05 7.19 -10.25
N GLN A 88 1.82 6.27 -9.31
CA GLN A 88 0.60 5.46 -9.27
C GLN A 88 -0.65 6.31 -9.05
N ALA A 89 -0.61 7.28 -8.14
CA ALA A 89 -1.72 8.19 -7.89
C ALA A 89 -2.08 9.02 -9.14
N ALA A 90 -1.08 9.50 -9.88
CA ALA A 90 -1.30 10.21 -11.14
C ALA A 90 -1.97 9.31 -12.19
N LYS A 91 -1.47 8.08 -12.35
CA LYS A 91 -2.04 7.09 -13.29
C LYS A 91 -3.49 6.71 -12.97
N SER A 92 -3.85 6.59 -11.69
CA SER A 92 -5.23 6.28 -11.30
C SER A 92 -6.23 7.37 -11.66
N THR A 93 -5.77 8.62 -11.80
CA THR A 93 -6.64 9.76 -12.18
C THR A 93 -6.91 9.77 -13.67
N ASP A 94 -5.89 9.43 -14.46
CA ASP A 94 -5.96 9.21 -15.91
C ASP A 94 -6.90 8.05 -16.26
N ASN A 95 -6.69 6.87 -15.65
CA ASN A 95 -7.51 5.68 -15.91
C ASN A 95 -8.99 5.82 -15.50
N LYS A 96 -9.31 6.76 -14.60
CA LYS A 96 -10.69 7.07 -14.19
C LYS A 96 -11.43 7.91 -15.22
N HIS A 97 -10.71 8.58 -16.12
CA HIS A 97 -11.26 9.33 -17.25
C HIS A 97 -11.66 8.41 -18.41
N ASP A 98 -10.99 7.26 -18.58
CA ASP A 98 -11.29 6.29 -19.65
C ASP A 98 -12.46 5.35 -19.34
N GLN A 99 -12.83 5.18 -18.07
CA GLN A 99 -13.86 4.23 -17.62
C GLN A 99 -15.26 4.85 -17.49
N ALA A 100 -15.37 6.17 -17.61
CA ALA A 100 -16.65 6.83 -17.83
C ALA A 100 -16.91 6.79 -19.33
N GLY A 101 -17.64 5.78 -19.81
CA GLY A 101 -17.91 5.50 -21.22
C GLY A 101 -18.42 6.70 -22.04
N VAL A 102 -17.52 7.58 -22.45
CA VAL A 102 -17.69 8.51 -23.55
C VAL A 102 -17.13 7.84 -24.77
N SER A 103 -18.02 7.17 -25.49
CA SER A 103 -17.74 6.67 -26.83
C SER A 103 -17.06 7.78 -27.64
N PRO A 104 -15.87 7.55 -28.25
CA PRO A 104 -15.18 8.54 -29.08
C PRO A 104 -16.02 9.00 -30.30
N LEU A 105 -17.14 8.34 -30.58
CA LEU A 105 -18.15 8.80 -31.55
C LEU A 105 -18.90 10.07 -31.09
N LEU A 106 -19.08 10.33 -29.79
CA LEU A 106 -19.81 11.51 -29.31
C LEU A 106 -18.99 12.80 -29.52
N VAL A 107 -17.66 12.74 -29.37
CA VAL A 107 -16.79 13.92 -29.56
C VAL A 107 -16.69 14.36 -31.02
N VAL A 108 -16.88 13.43 -31.99
CA VAL A 108 -16.86 13.75 -33.43
C VAL A 108 -18.15 14.43 -33.91
N ALA A 109 -19.28 14.25 -33.21
CA ALA A 109 -20.57 14.77 -33.65
C ALA A 109 -20.80 16.25 -33.33
N ILE A 110 -20.04 16.83 -32.39
CA ILE A 110 -20.30 18.19 -31.86
C ILE A 110 -19.56 19.26 -32.66
N THR A 111 -18.56 18.90 -33.46
CA THR A 111 -17.74 19.86 -34.23
C THR A 111 -18.22 20.07 -35.67
N ALA A 112 -19.38 19.54 -36.03
CA ALA A 112 -20.00 19.72 -37.34
C ALA A 112 -21.45 20.21 -37.19
N ALA A 113 -21.62 21.43 -36.66
CA ALA A 113 -22.85 22.21 -36.74
C ALA A 113 -22.52 23.70 -36.77
#